data_AF-A0ABD3QDM8-F1
#
_entry.id   AF-A0ABD3QDM8-F1
#
_cell.length_a   1.000
_cell.length_b   1.000
_cell.length_c   1.000
_cell.angle_alpha   90.00
_cell.angle_beta   90.00
_cell.angle_gamma   90.00
#
_symmetry.space_group_name_H-M   'P 1'
#
loop_
_entity.id
_entity.type
_entity.pdbx_description
1 polymer ?
#
loop_
_entity_poly.entity_id
_entity_poly.type
_entity_poly.pdbx_seq_one_letter_code
_entity_poly.pdbx_strand_id
1 'polypeptide(L)'
;MGNASSSKYVTLQAQSTSLYAGSTLSGSILVSIPENTTNDLLAGASLLFIGKEDTKVEYTTTSTDSNGNTHTHRHHAYSKRDVVRAVIPLTSAGSSNLHAGSYEIPFQYKLPDDLPGSFYYSYHGGHCSVRYKIKLQFRDNGSKELAFNIQSKPYVGPPLPHLVQPVTSPVSVCCCIPTGSITVAANVSNTRIGPGRQVVVDLGAKNESSSRVEIMTAAIHERIHWKAGGHSDTSDKKIASVVFRVTEEMRAKNKESMREIKEQKKRSGTTARGPSDDVYRDILNAVRDGANQVHLQIPIDAKMSYAGSLVTVNHRLCIKAKTPSCVTDPEIFVPLQIVSSASESHPAAAAAPASIPVVSAYPEGWNSSNVTTIPVVQASYIGAVSYGGNEKTGEQDDVLKSTTTAVPSAPPMPVSNEYNLPKLLDELGSCLSVKIKLEELLVDPQWKSVISAMKPYEFDSVLQKVSLDFDKIDVVNVLCPHIHNFTCVYAVAILRSVPNFLRIQFVQAMLPHIVDLSTNKAMLLAELSDWEKVCTERDVDNALAK
;
A
#
# COMPACT_ATOMS: atom_id res chain seq x y z
N MET A 1 -46.30 -21.42 17.46
CA MET A 1 -45.34 -20.93 18.46
C MET A 1 -44.25 -20.17 17.71
N GLY A 2 -44.31 -18.84 17.71
CA GLY A 2 -43.30 -17.99 17.05
C GLY A 2 -42.17 -17.71 18.01
N ASN A 3 -40.93 -18.03 17.62
CA ASN A 3 -39.72 -17.62 18.34
C ASN A 3 -39.62 -16.09 18.25
N ALA A 4 -40.10 -15.39 19.27
CA ALA A 4 -39.88 -13.96 19.41
C ALA A 4 -38.37 -13.73 19.61
N SER A 5 -37.73 -13.24 18.55
CA SER A 5 -36.29 -12.93 18.52
C SER A 5 -35.93 -11.99 19.69
N SER A 6 -35.17 -12.52 20.64
CA SER A 6 -34.68 -11.93 21.90
C SER A 6 -33.64 -10.79 21.71
N SER A 7 -33.60 -10.15 20.54
CA SER A 7 -32.49 -9.29 20.13
C SER A 7 -32.59 -7.82 20.55
N LYS A 8 -33.53 -7.46 21.44
CA LYS A 8 -33.83 -6.06 21.83
C LYS A 8 -32.96 -5.49 22.96
N TYR A 9 -32.11 -6.30 23.57
CA TYR A 9 -31.46 -5.94 24.84
C TYR A 9 -30.07 -5.33 24.73
N VAL A 10 -29.45 -5.34 23.54
CA VAL A 10 -28.09 -4.87 23.37
C VAL A 10 -27.96 -3.97 22.16
N THR A 11 -27.43 -2.76 22.36
CA THR A 11 -27.10 -1.78 21.32
C THR A 11 -25.63 -1.41 21.41
N LEU A 12 -24.96 -1.36 20.27
CA LEU A 12 -23.58 -0.92 20.15
C LEU A 12 -23.58 0.51 19.59
N GLN A 13 -22.92 1.43 20.30
CA GLN A 13 -22.77 2.82 19.88
C GLN A 13 -21.29 3.18 19.77
N ALA A 14 -20.94 3.98 18.77
CA ALA A 14 -19.61 4.58 18.62
C ALA A 14 -19.76 6.09 18.46
N GLN A 15 -18.75 6.83 18.91
CA GLN A 15 -18.77 8.29 18.89
C GLN A 15 -18.65 8.88 17.47
N SER A 16 -17.99 8.16 16.56
CA SER A 16 -17.82 8.57 15.16
C SER A 16 -17.92 7.37 14.23
N THR A 17 -18.46 7.60 13.04
CA THR A 17 -18.51 6.63 11.93
C THR A 17 -17.34 6.80 10.95
N SER A 18 -16.48 7.80 11.14
CA SER A 18 -15.27 8.03 10.36
C SER A 18 -14.08 8.25 11.29
N LEU A 19 -13.05 7.42 11.16
CA LEU A 19 -11.86 7.41 12.02
C LEU A 19 -10.59 7.40 11.18
N TYR A 20 -9.45 7.73 11.78
CA TYR A 20 -8.15 7.58 11.14
C TYR A 20 -7.43 6.36 11.70
N ALA A 21 -6.62 5.68 10.89
CA ALA A 21 -5.66 4.71 11.39
C ALA A 21 -4.78 5.36 12.48
N GLY A 22 -4.49 4.64 13.55
CA GLY A 22 -3.80 5.15 14.74
C GLY A 22 -4.66 5.93 15.74
N SER A 23 -5.89 6.30 15.38
CA SER A 23 -6.80 6.99 16.30
C SER A 23 -7.39 6.04 17.33
N THR A 24 -8.03 6.60 18.35
CA THR A 24 -8.70 5.81 19.38
C THR A 24 -10.19 5.67 19.08
N LEU A 25 -10.62 4.45 18.81
CA LEU A 25 -12.02 4.06 18.69
C LEU A 25 -12.63 3.95 20.08
N SER A 26 -13.65 4.78 20.35
CA SER A 26 -14.36 4.79 21.64
C SER A 26 -15.87 4.68 21.42
N GLY A 27 -16.55 4.00 22.34
CA GLY A 27 -17.98 3.78 22.27
C GLY A 27 -18.52 3.14 23.53
N SER A 28 -19.80 2.76 23.49
CA SER A 28 -20.50 2.11 24.60
C SER A 28 -21.35 0.95 24.10
N ILE A 29 -21.46 -0.09 24.93
CA ILE A 29 -22.47 -1.14 24.79
C ILE A 29 -23.58 -0.83 25.78
N LEU A 30 -24.77 -0.58 25.26
CA LEU A 30 -25.98 -0.39 26.05
C LEU A 30 -26.66 -1.73 26.23
N VAL A 31 -26.84 -2.17 27.48
CA VAL A 31 -27.45 -3.45 27.82
C VAL A 31 -28.66 -3.23 28.72
N SER A 32 -29.83 -3.71 28.32
CA SER A 32 -31.05 -3.71 29.14
C SER A 32 -31.43 -5.13 29.51
N ILE A 33 -31.37 -5.47 30.80
CA ILE A 33 -31.64 -6.80 31.33
C ILE A 33 -33.01 -6.78 32.02
N PRO A 34 -34.02 -7.48 31.49
CA PRO A 34 -35.32 -7.62 32.15
C PRO A 34 -35.23 -8.35 33.50
N GLU A 35 -36.14 -8.02 34.43
CA GLU A 35 -36.26 -8.65 35.76
C GLU A 35 -36.31 -10.18 35.76
N ASN A 36 -36.85 -10.78 34.70
CA ASN A 36 -37.02 -12.23 34.59
C ASN A 36 -35.85 -12.94 33.87
N THR A 37 -34.74 -12.26 33.59
CA THR A 37 -33.60 -12.84 32.87
C THR A 37 -32.60 -13.42 33.85
N THR A 38 -32.57 -14.75 33.97
CA THR A 38 -31.63 -15.48 34.84
C THR A 38 -30.28 -15.78 34.19
N ASN A 39 -30.11 -15.45 32.91
CA ASN A 39 -28.90 -15.76 32.15
C ASN A 39 -27.98 -14.54 32.09
N ASP A 40 -26.68 -14.75 32.36
CA ASP A 40 -25.65 -13.76 32.11
C ASP A 40 -25.52 -13.53 30.59
N LEU A 41 -26.22 -12.52 30.09
CA LEU A 41 -26.29 -12.15 28.67
C LEU A 41 -24.91 -11.83 28.09
N LEU A 42 -23.98 -11.38 28.94
CA LEU A 42 -22.62 -11.01 28.54
C LEU A 42 -21.58 -12.07 28.93
N ALA A 43 -21.96 -13.17 29.59
CA ALA A 43 -21.07 -14.29 29.87
C ALA A 43 -20.48 -14.82 28.56
N GLY A 44 -19.17 -14.62 28.40
CA GLY A 44 -18.45 -15.04 27.20
C GLY A 44 -18.73 -14.20 25.96
N ALA A 45 -19.37 -13.03 26.11
CA ALA A 45 -19.45 -12.07 25.04
C ALA A 45 -18.04 -11.51 24.74
N SER A 46 -17.75 -11.33 23.46
CA SER A 46 -16.49 -10.74 23.00
C SER A 46 -16.76 -9.58 22.07
N LEU A 47 -16.06 -8.47 22.29
CA LEU A 47 -16.08 -7.34 21.38
C LEU A 47 -14.89 -7.46 20.45
N LEU A 48 -15.15 -7.45 19.15
CA LEU A 48 -14.15 -7.67 18.12
C LEU A 48 -14.07 -6.45 17.21
N PHE A 49 -12.88 -5.97 16.95
CA PHE A 49 -12.61 -5.08 15.83
C PHE A 49 -12.19 -5.91 14.61
N ILE A 50 -12.86 -5.72 13.48
CA ILE A 50 -12.67 -6.53 12.28
C ILE A 50 -12.56 -5.64 11.05
N GLY A 51 -11.45 -5.74 10.32
CA GLY A 51 -11.27 -5.20 8.97
C GLY A 51 -11.22 -6.34 7.95
N LYS A 52 -11.87 -6.17 6.80
CA LYS A 52 -11.93 -7.20 5.75
C LYS A 52 -11.71 -6.63 4.35
N GLU A 53 -11.08 -7.44 3.51
CA GLU A 53 -11.22 -7.38 2.06
C GLU A 53 -12.45 -8.22 1.67
N ASP A 54 -13.32 -7.65 0.85
CA ASP A 54 -14.44 -8.36 0.23
C ASP A 54 -14.39 -8.15 -1.28
N THR A 55 -14.40 -9.24 -2.04
CA THR A 55 -14.35 -9.22 -3.51
C THR A 55 -15.45 -10.08 -4.13
N LYS A 56 -15.91 -9.63 -5.30
CA LYS A 56 -16.79 -10.34 -6.21
C LYS A 56 -16.23 -10.23 -7.63
N VAL A 57 -16.09 -11.36 -8.32
CA VAL A 57 -15.74 -11.41 -9.73
C VAL A 57 -16.92 -12.01 -10.50
N GLU A 58 -17.32 -11.35 -11.58
CA GLU A 58 -18.30 -11.87 -12.53
C GLU A 58 -17.56 -12.51 -13.71
N TYR A 59 -17.96 -13.73 -14.10
CA TYR A 59 -17.35 -14.45 -15.22
C TYR A 59 -18.42 -15.20 -16.01
N THR A 60 -18.13 -15.52 -17.27
CA THR A 60 -19.03 -16.27 -18.14
C THR A 60 -18.43 -17.60 -18.54
N THR A 61 -19.22 -18.67 -18.50
CA THR A 61 -18.89 -19.96 -19.10
C THR A 61 -19.77 -20.19 -20.31
N THR A 62 -19.23 -20.91 -21.30
CA THR A 62 -19.96 -21.23 -22.53
C THR A 62 -20.07 -22.74 -22.64
N SER A 63 -21.30 -23.24 -22.80
CA SER A 63 -21.57 -24.66 -23.00
C SER A 63 -22.32 -24.88 -24.31
N THR A 64 -21.87 -25.82 -25.11
CA THR A 64 -22.55 -26.22 -26.34
C THR A 64 -23.39 -27.46 -26.07
N ASP A 65 -24.70 -27.39 -26.36
CA ASP A 65 -25.59 -28.53 -26.20
C ASP A 65 -25.39 -29.58 -27.32
N SER A 66 -26.05 -30.74 -27.18
CA SER A 66 -25.98 -31.82 -28.17
C SER A 66 -26.50 -31.43 -29.56
N ASN A 67 -27.26 -30.33 -29.66
CA ASN A 67 -27.81 -29.82 -30.91
C ASN A 67 -26.88 -28.76 -31.55
N GLY A 68 -25.72 -28.49 -30.96
CA GLY A 68 -24.78 -27.48 -31.43
C GLY A 68 -25.15 -26.06 -31.01
N ASN A 69 -26.20 -25.84 -30.19
CA ASN A 69 -26.51 -24.50 -29.71
C ASN A 69 -25.57 -24.13 -28.56
N THR A 70 -25.05 -22.92 -28.65
CA THR A 70 -24.12 -22.37 -27.66
C THR A 70 -24.90 -21.55 -26.63
N HIS A 71 -24.83 -21.95 -25.36
CA HIS A 71 -25.41 -21.24 -24.22
C HIS A 71 -24.30 -20.54 -23.44
N THR A 72 -24.50 -19.26 -23.10
CA THR A 72 -23.57 -18.51 -22.24
C THR A 72 -24.20 -18.34 -20.86
N HIS A 73 -23.52 -18.83 -19.83
CA HIS A 73 -23.94 -18.73 -18.44
C HIS A 73 -23.08 -17.72 -17.69
N ARG A 74 -23.71 -16.84 -16.92
CA ARG A 74 -23.03 -15.85 -16.07
C ARG A 74 -22.96 -16.37 -14.65
N HIS A 75 -21.76 -16.32 -14.08
CA HIS A 75 -21.43 -16.80 -12.74
C HIS A 75 -20.80 -15.69 -11.91
N HIS A 76 -20.80 -15.89 -10.58
CA HIS A 76 -20.17 -15.00 -9.64
C HIS A 76 -19.30 -15.80 -8.68
N ALA A 77 -18.06 -15.35 -8.49
CA ALA A 77 -17.18 -15.85 -7.44
C ALA A 77 -17.03 -14.78 -6.36
N TYR A 78 -17.07 -15.20 -5.10
CA TYR A 78 -16.90 -14.33 -3.94
C TYR A 78 -15.67 -14.74 -3.13
N SER A 79 -14.95 -13.76 -2.59
CA SER A 79 -13.87 -14.04 -1.65
C SER A 79 -13.81 -13.00 -0.55
N LYS A 80 -13.48 -13.46 0.66
CA LYS A 80 -13.35 -12.60 1.84
C LYS A 80 -12.06 -12.95 2.58
N ARG A 81 -11.39 -11.93 3.08
CA ARG A 81 -10.19 -12.10 3.90
C ARG A 81 -10.16 -11.07 5.01
N ASP A 82 -9.74 -11.48 6.21
CA ASP A 82 -9.52 -10.54 7.31
C ASP A 82 -8.21 -9.78 7.07
N VAL A 83 -8.30 -8.45 7.04
CA VAL A 83 -7.15 -7.52 7.08
C VAL A 83 -6.61 -7.47 8.50
N VAL A 84 -7.52 -7.30 9.47
CA VAL A 84 -7.23 -7.20 10.89
C VAL A 84 -8.38 -7.78 11.69
N ARG A 85 -8.06 -8.51 12.75
CA ARG A 85 -9.01 -9.00 13.73
C ARG A 85 -8.41 -8.86 15.12
N ALA A 86 -9.00 -7.99 15.94
CA ALA A 86 -8.54 -7.74 17.30
C ALA A 86 -9.68 -7.96 18.30
N VAL A 87 -9.36 -8.58 19.43
CA VAL A 87 -10.28 -8.67 20.57
C VAL A 87 -10.15 -7.41 21.40
N ILE A 88 -11.23 -6.63 21.47
CA ILE A 88 -11.36 -5.51 22.39
C ILE A 88 -11.82 -6.10 23.73
N PRO A 89 -10.97 -6.06 24.76
CA PRO A 89 -11.37 -6.54 26.07
C PRO A 89 -12.54 -5.70 26.58
N LEU A 90 -13.67 -6.37 26.81
CA LEU A 90 -14.71 -5.81 27.67
C LEU A 90 -14.14 -5.87 29.08
N THR A 91 -14.11 -4.72 29.76
CA THR A 91 -13.54 -4.58 31.09
C THR A 91 -13.92 -5.76 31.97
N SER A 92 -12.93 -6.49 32.46
CA SER A 92 -13.05 -7.68 33.32
C SER A 92 -13.50 -7.35 34.75
N ALA A 93 -14.39 -6.37 34.89
CA ALA A 93 -14.88 -5.89 36.17
C ALA A 93 -15.89 -6.88 36.77
N GLY A 94 -15.43 -8.10 37.13
CA GLY A 94 -16.05 -8.99 38.13
C GLY A 94 -17.53 -9.36 37.95
N SER A 95 -18.16 -9.03 36.83
CA SER A 95 -19.61 -9.06 36.67
C SER A 95 -20.06 -10.39 36.10
N SER A 96 -19.78 -11.50 36.80
CA SER A 96 -20.37 -12.79 36.44
C SER A 96 -21.88 -12.85 36.65
N ASN A 97 -22.50 -11.76 37.16
CA ASN A 97 -23.93 -11.66 37.41
C ASN A 97 -24.38 -10.19 37.26
N LEU A 98 -24.56 -9.69 36.03
CA LEU A 98 -25.34 -8.47 35.85
C LEU A 98 -26.80 -8.77 36.22
N HIS A 99 -27.36 -8.00 37.15
CA HIS A 99 -28.75 -8.12 37.57
C HIS A 99 -29.68 -7.44 36.55
N ALA A 100 -30.98 -7.53 36.78
CA ALA A 100 -31.94 -6.75 36.00
C ALA A 100 -31.67 -5.25 36.14
N GLY A 101 -31.70 -4.53 35.01
CA GLY A 101 -31.37 -3.11 34.97
C GLY A 101 -30.86 -2.65 33.60
N SER A 102 -30.47 -1.37 33.53
CA SER A 102 -29.88 -0.76 32.35
C SER A 102 -28.42 -0.40 32.60
N TYR A 103 -27.54 -0.91 31.75
CA TYR A 103 -26.10 -0.78 31.86
C TYR A 103 -25.52 -0.07 30.66
N GLU A 104 -24.51 0.75 30.91
CA GLU A 104 -23.66 1.32 29.89
C GLU A 104 -22.22 0.83 30.13
N ILE A 105 -21.70 0.08 29.16
CA ILE A 105 -20.37 -0.54 29.21
C ILE A 105 -19.49 0.16 28.18
N PRO A 106 -18.69 1.15 28.59
CA PRO A 106 -17.82 1.87 27.68
C PRO A 106 -16.65 0.98 27.24
N PHE A 107 -16.17 1.19 26.02
CA PHE A 107 -14.97 0.55 25.50
C PHE A 107 -14.08 1.57 24.78
N GLN A 108 -12.79 1.27 24.77
CA GLN A 108 -11.78 2.06 24.07
C GLN A 108 -10.75 1.14 23.43
N TYR A 109 -10.38 1.44 22.18
CA TYR A 109 -9.42 0.65 21.41
C TYR A 109 -8.57 1.56 20.52
N LYS A 110 -7.24 1.46 20.63
CA LYS A 110 -6.33 2.17 19.72
C LYS A 110 -6.24 1.39 18.40
N LEU A 111 -6.65 2.03 17.31
CA LEU A 111 -6.53 1.45 15.97
C LEU A 111 -5.05 1.31 15.59
N PRO A 112 -4.65 0.24 14.88
CA PRO A 112 -3.33 0.18 14.26
C PRO A 112 -3.08 1.37 13.33
N ASP A 113 -1.84 1.86 13.30
CA ASP A 113 -1.42 3.04 12.54
C ASP A 113 -1.40 2.79 11.02
N ASP A 114 -1.31 1.53 10.60
CA ASP A 114 -1.12 1.04 9.24
C ASP A 114 -2.40 0.51 8.58
N LEU A 115 -3.56 0.75 9.19
CA LEU A 115 -4.81 0.32 8.57
C LEU A 115 -5.03 1.00 7.21
N PRO A 116 -5.36 0.22 6.16
CA PRO A 116 -5.74 0.78 4.87
C PRO A 116 -7.06 1.54 4.97
N GLY A 117 -7.21 2.58 4.14
CA GLY A 117 -8.43 3.34 4.06
C GLY A 117 -9.59 2.47 3.57
N SER A 118 -10.78 2.70 4.09
CA SER A 118 -12.00 2.10 3.57
C SER A 118 -12.26 2.58 2.15
N PHE A 119 -12.56 1.65 1.25
CA PHE A 119 -13.02 1.98 -0.10
C PHE A 119 -13.94 0.91 -0.65
N TYR A 120 -14.68 1.30 -1.68
CA TYR A 120 -15.49 0.42 -2.51
C TYR A 120 -15.25 0.78 -3.97
N TYR A 121 -15.16 -0.24 -4.82
CA TYR A 121 -15.02 -0.10 -6.27
C TYR A 121 -15.81 -1.20 -6.98
N SER A 122 -16.48 -0.87 -8.07
CA SER A 122 -17.27 -1.82 -8.88
C SER A 122 -17.05 -1.61 -10.36
N TYR A 123 -16.93 -2.70 -11.11
CA TYR A 123 -16.67 -2.71 -12.55
C TYR A 123 -17.14 -4.03 -13.15
N HIS A 124 -17.76 -4.01 -14.34
CA HIS A 124 -18.31 -5.18 -15.05
C HIS A 124 -19.10 -6.18 -14.18
N GLY A 125 -19.88 -5.68 -13.21
CA GLY A 125 -20.70 -6.51 -12.31
C GLY A 125 -19.92 -7.21 -11.18
N GLY A 126 -18.59 -7.11 -11.19
CA GLY A 126 -17.70 -7.38 -10.07
C GLY A 126 -17.53 -6.17 -9.14
N HIS A 127 -16.99 -6.42 -7.94
CA HIS A 127 -16.60 -5.35 -7.01
C HIS A 127 -15.49 -5.79 -6.07
N CYS A 128 -14.82 -4.81 -5.47
CA CYS A 128 -13.89 -5.00 -4.37
C CYS A 128 -14.06 -3.90 -3.32
N SER A 129 -13.77 -4.23 -2.06
CA SER A 129 -13.83 -3.27 -0.96
C SER A 129 -12.94 -3.63 0.22
N VAL A 130 -12.55 -2.61 0.97
CA VAL A 130 -11.95 -2.72 2.31
C VAL A 130 -12.90 -2.08 3.31
N ARG A 131 -13.38 -2.86 4.29
CA ARG A 131 -14.42 -2.43 5.23
C ARG A 131 -14.08 -2.79 6.67
N TYR A 132 -14.53 -1.95 7.61
CA TYR A 132 -14.31 -2.17 9.03
C TYR A 132 -15.61 -2.18 9.82
N LYS A 133 -15.60 -2.96 10.90
CA LYS A 133 -16.70 -3.03 11.84
C LYS A 133 -16.23 -3.43 13.23
N ILE A 134 -17.00 -3.03 14.24
CA ILE A 134 -16.98 -3.66 15.54
C ILE A 134 -18.10 -4.71 15.55
N LYS A 135 -17.80 -5.88 16.10
CA LYS A 135 -18.74 -6.98 16.26
C LYS A 135 -18.77 -7.38 17.73
N LEU A 136 -19.92 -7.20 18.38
CA LEU A 136 -20.22 -7.83 19.66
C LEU A 136 -20.76 -9.23 19.39
N GLN A 137 -20.00 -10.25 19.77
CA GLN A 137 -20.32 -11.66 19.55
C GLN A 137 -20.71 -12.30 20.89
N PHE A 138 -21.89 -12.91 20.93
CA PHE A 138 -22.41 -13.65 22.08
C PHE A 138 -22.11 -15.14 21.96
N ARG A 139 -22.25 -15.87 23.08
CA ARG A 139 -21.98 -17.32 23.15
C ARG A 139 -22.98 -18.16 22.34
N ASP A 140 -24.21 -17.67 22.18
CA ASP A 140 -25.30 -18.34 21.45
C ASP A 140 -25.24 -18.14 19.93
N ASN A 141 -24.08 -17.73 19.39
CA ASN A 141 -23.85 -17.31 18.00
C ASN A 141 -24.61 -16.04 17.57
N GLY A 142 -25.33 -15.39 18.48
CA GLY A 142 -25.86 -14.05 18.25
C GLY A 142 -24.73 -13.05 18.04
N SER A 143 -24.98 -12.01 17.24
CA SER A 143 -24.04 -10.88 17.17
C SER A 143 -24.72 -9.57 16.80
N LYS A 144 -24.13 -8.47 17.25
CA LYS A 144 -24.45 -7.11 16.81
C LYS A 144 -23.20 -6.52 16.16
N GLU A 145 -23.39 -5.76 15.08
CA GLU A 145 -22.30 -5.19 14.31
C GLU A 145 -22.53 -3.70 14.08
N LEU A 146 -21.43 -2.93 14.11
CA LEU A 146 -21.43 -1.51 13.79
C LEU A 146 -20.28 -1.25 12.81
N ALA A 147 -20.62 -0.83 11.59
CA ALA A 147 -19.67 -0.49 10.55
C ALA A 147 -19.20 0.97 10.68
N PHE A 148 -17.97 1.23 10.24
CA PHE A 148 -17.42 2.58 10.16
C PHE A 148 -16.37 2.64 9.04
N ASN A 149 -16.06 3.86 8.63
CA ASN A 149 -15.04 4.16 7.66
C ASN A 149 -13.73 4.48 8.37
N ILE A 150 -12.64 3.90 7.89
CA ILE A 150 -11.29 4.27 8.31
C ILE A 150 -10.64 5.04 7.17
N GLN A 151 -9.97 6.13 7.50
CA GLN A 151 -9.04 6.81 6.63
C GLN A 151 -7.63 6.39 7.04
N SER A 152 -6.76 6.07 6.09
CA SER A 152 -5.37 5.75 6.42
C SER A 152 -4.70 6.93 7.09
N LYS A 153 -3.73 6.64 7.95
CA LYS A 153 -2.87 7.64 8.57
C LYS A 153 -2.19 8.46 7.47
N PRO A 154 -2.28 9.80 7.51
CA PRO A 154 -1.57 10.65 6.57
C PRO A 154 -0.08 10.32 6.54
N TYR A 155 0.49 10.27 5.34
CA TYR A 155 1.94 10.08 5.21
C TYR A 155 2.67 11.37 5.60
N VAL A 156 3.65 11.27 6.49
CA VAL A 156 4.42 12.40 7.04
C VAL A 156 5.92 12.29 6.69
N GLY A 157 6.28 11.49 5.68
CA GLY A 157 7.68 11.35 5.28
C GLY A 157 8.14 12.44 4.29
N PRO A 158 9.46 12.51 4.04
CA PRO A 158 9.99 13.36 2.99
C PRO A 158 9.44 12.96 1.61
N PRO A 159 9.47 13.88 0.62
CA PRO A 159 9.15 13.54 -0.76
C PRO A 159 10.12 12.46 -1.26
N LEU A 160 9.60 11.54 -2.08
CA LEU A 160 10.40 10.48 -2.69
C LEU A 160 10.59 10.78 -4.18
N PRO A 161 11.63 11.54 -4.57
CA PRO A 161 11.87 11.86 -5.97
C PRO A 161 12.24 10.61 -6.75
N HIS A 162 11.84 10.56 -8.02
CA HIS A 162 12.21 9.48 -8.92
C HIS A 162 12.69 10.03 -10.26
N LEU A 163 13.98 9.81 -10.52
CA LEU A 163 14.64 10.13 -11.77
C LEU A 163 14.67 8.88 -12.65
N VAL A 164 13.85 8.89 -13.70
CA VAL A 164 13.69 7.78 -14.63
C VAL A 164 14.93 7.65 -15.50
N GLN A 165 15.43 6.42 -15.65
CA GLN A 165 16.50 6.14 -16.60
C GLN A 165 16.07 6.52 -18.02
N PRO A 166 16.93 7.20 -18.81
CA PRO A 166 16.58 7.56 -20.17
C PRO A 166 16.36 6.31 -21.01
N VAL A 167 15.16 6.20 -21.57
CA VAL A 167 14.73 5.08 -22.42
C VAL A 167 14.81 5.52 -23.87
N THR A 168 15.59 4.79 -24.66
CA THR A 168 15.72 5.00 -26.10
C THR A 168 14.85 4.02 -26.86
N SER A 169 13.82 4.52 -27.54
CA SER A 169 12.93 3.71 -28.36
C SER A 169 13.29 3.86 -29.83
N PRO A 170 13.48 2.76 -30.58
CA PRO A 170 13.61 2.84 -32.03
C PRO A 170 12.29 3.31 -32.62
N VAL A 171 12.37 4.16 -33.65
CA VAL A 171 11.21 4.67 -34.37
C VAL A 171 11.24 4.09 -35.78
N SER A 172 10.15 3.44 -36.20
CA SER A 172 9.99 2.93 -37.55
C SER A 172 8.72 3.47 -38.20
N VAL A 173 8.76 3.67 -39.52
CA VAL A 173 7.60 3.99 -40.35
C VAL A 173 7.14 2.72 -41.07
N CYS A 174 5.83 2.51 -41.17
CA CYS A 174 5.24 1.33 -41.82
C CYS A 174 5.82 0.01 -41.27
N CYS A 175 5.92 -0.06 -39.94
CA CYS A 175 6.38 -1.20 -39.14
C CYS A 175 7.88 -1.59 -39.29
N CYS A 176 8.52 -1.34 -40.44
CA CYS A 176 9.81 -1.96 -40.76
C CYS A 176 10.91 -1.00 -41.20
N ILE A 177 10.61 0.27 -41.47
CA ILE A 177 11.61 1.22 -41.99
C ILE A 177 12.15 2.06 -40.82
N PRO A 178 13.36 1.80 -40.30
CA PRO A 178 13.91 2.56 -39.18
C PRO A 178 14.15 4.01 -39.60
N THR A 179 13.54 4.95 -38.89
CA THR A 179 13.70 6.40 -39.12
C THR A 179 14.56 7.08 -38.07
N GLY A 180 15.02 6.34 -37.06
CA GLY A 180 15.92 6.79 -36.00
C GLY A 180 15.46 6.31 -34.64
N SER A 181 15.69 7.13 -33.61
CA SER A 181 15.29 6.82 -32.24
C SER A 181 14.84 8.07 -31.49
N ILE A 182 14.01 7.89 -30.48
CA ILE A 182 13.64 8.95 -29.53
C ILE A 182 14.08 8.47 -28.15
N THR A 183 14.79 9.33 -27.42
CA THR A 183 15.18 9.07 -26.03
C THR A 183 14.37 9.96 -25.10
N VAL A 184 13.74 9.37 -24.08
CA VAL A 184 12.90 10.07 -23.10
C VAL A 184 13.37 9.76 -21.69
N ALA A 185 13.45 10.76 -20.84
CA ALA A 185 13.67 10.64 -19.41
C ALA A 185 12.78 11.64 -18.66
N ALA A 186 12.50 11.34 -17.40
CA ALA A 186 11.70 12.23 -16.58
C ALA A 186 12.22 12.26 -15.15
N ASN A 187 11.98 13.37 -14.46
CA ASN A 187 12.10 13.45 -13.01
C ASN A 187 10.72 13.73 -12.43
N VAL A 188 10.30 12.88 -11.51
CA VAL A 188 9.09 13.08 -10.73
C VAL A 188 9.54 13.53 -9.35
N SER A 189 9.24 14.78 -9.00
CA SER A 189 9.65 15.40 -7.73
C SER A 189 9.26 14.60 -6.48
N ASN A 190 8.11 13.93 -6.52
CA ASN A 190 7.63 13.07 -5.47
C ASN A 190 6.75 11.96 -6.06
N THR A 191 7.04 10.70 -5.74
CA THR A 191 6.23 9.55 -6.15
C THR A 191 5.19 9.12 -5.12
N ARG A 192 5.23 9.70 -3.90
CA ARG A 192 4.28 9.48 -2.80
C ARG A 192 3.42 10.70 -2.58
N ILE A 193 2.24 10.72 -3.20
CA ILE A 193 1.40 11.93 -3.27
C ILE A 193 -0.03 11.59 -2.86
N GLY A 194 -0.69 12.48 -2.10
CA GLY A 194 -2.08 12.25 -1.71
C GLY A 194 -3.12 12.80 -2.69
N PRO A 195 -4.39 12.35 -2.61
CA PRO A 195 -5.49 12.93 -3.37
C PRO A 195 -5.59 14.44 -3.18
N GLY A 196 -5.92 15.17 -4.25
CA GLY A 196 -5.99 16.63 -4.25
C GLY A 196 -4.64 17.35 -4.28
N ARG A 197 -3.50 16.63 -4.37
CA ARG A 197 -2.17 17.23 -4.55
C ARG A 197 -1.71 17.16 -6.01
N GLN A 198 -0.62 17.86 -6.31
CA GLN A 198 -0.04 17.91 -7.65
C GLN A 198 1.21 17.03 -7.75
N VAL A 199 1.30 16.27 -8.84
CA VAL A 199 2.53 15.61 -9.28
C VAL A 199 3.28 16.58 -10.18
N VAL A 200 4.52 16.93 -9.81
CA VAL A 200 5.39 17.75 -10.66
C VAL A 200 6.34 16.83 -11.43
N VAL A 201 6.32 16.96 -12.75
CA VAL A 201 7.08 16.12 -13.68
C VAL A 201 7.92 17.00 -14.59
N ASP A 202 9.23 16.82 -14.54
CA ASP A 202 10.19 17.42 -15.46
C ASP A 202 10.55 16.42 -16.55
N LEU A 203 10.50 16.85 -17.82
CA LEU A 203 10.74 15.99 -18.97
C LEU A 203 11.97 16.40 -19.77
N GLY A 204 12.85 15.44 -20.03
CA GLY A 204 13.90 15.54 -21.05
C GLY A 204 13.61 14.57 -22.17
N ALA A 205 13.57 15.05 -23.42
CA ALA A 205 13.45 14.15 -24.57
C ALA A 205 14.26 14.65 -25.76
N LYS A 206 14.98 13.73 -26.39
CA LYS A 206 15.85 13.97 -27.55
C LYS A 206 15.38 13.12 -28.71
N ASN A 207 14.94 13.78 -29.78
CA ASN A 207 14.52 13.11 -31.01
C ASN A 207 15.69 13.02 -31.99
N GLU A 208 16.20 11.81 -32.20
CA GLU A 208 17.22 11.46 -33.20
C GLU A 208 16.59 10.72 -34.39
N SER A 209 15.35 11.04 -34.74
CA SER A 209 14.62 10.44 -35.86
C SER A 209 14.15 11.49 -36.86
N SER A 210 13.87 11.04 -38.09
CA SER A 210 13.19 11.87 -39.10
C SER A 210 11.67 11.96 -38.88
N SER A 211 11.13 11.24 -37.89
CA SER A 211 9.72 11.29 -37.52
C SER A 211 9.51 12.41 -36.50
N ARG A 212 8.49 13.25 -36.69
CA ARG A 212 8.16 14.31 -35.73
C ARG A 212 7.42 13.72 -34.53
N VAL A 213 7.64 14.27 -33.34
CA VAL A 213 6.73 14.07 -32.21
C VAL A 213 5.57 15.06 -32.37
N GLU A 214 4.34 14.55 -32.46
CA GLU A 214 3.14 15.39 -32.62
C GLU A 214 2.68 15.94 -31.29
N ILE A 215 2.65 15.09 -30.26
CA ILE A 215 2.19 15.44 -28.92
C ILE A 215 3.00 14.65 -27.91
N MET A 216 3.37 15.27 -26.81
CA MET A 216 3.95 14.57 -25.66
C MET A 216 2.98 14.68 -24.48
N THR A 217 2.57 13.56 -23.90
CA THR A 217 1.55 13.54 -22.83
C THR A 217 2.06 12.83 -21.59
N ALA A 218 1.76 13.40 -20.42
CA ALA A 218 1.81 12.70 -19.14
C ALA A 218 0.38 12.31 -18.74
N ALA A 219 0.19 11.08 -18.26
CA ALA A 219 -1.10 10.59 -17.79
C ALA A 219 -0.93 9.69 -16.58
N ILE A 220 -1.75 9.88 -15.54
CA ILE A 220 -1.79 8.98 -14.38
C ILE A 220 -2.86 7.94 -14.62
N HIS A 221 -2.47 6.67 -14.48
CA HIS A 221 -3.34 5.50 -14.57
C HIS A 221 -3.51 4.87 -13.19
N GLU A 222 -4.75 4.70 -12.76
CA GLU A 222 -5.16 3.91 -11.62
C GLU A 222 -5.55 2.51 -12.12
N ARG A 223 -4.82 1.50 -11.67
CA ARG A 223 -5.10 0.10 -11.97
C ARG A 223 -5.56 -0.61 -10.71
N ILE A 224 -6.81 -1.06 -10.71
CA ILE A 224 -7.41 -1.83 -9.61
C ILE A 224 -7.56 -3.27 -10.10
N HIS A 225 -6.90 -4.20 -9.44
CA HIS A 225 -7.00 -5.63 -9.69
C HIS A 225 -7.61 -6.31 -8.46
N TRP A 226 -8.60 -7.18 -8.66
CA TRP A 226 -9.14 -7.99 -7.57
C TRP A 226 -9.40 -9.41 -8.04
N LYS A 227 -9.38 -10.34 -7.10
CA LYS A 227 -9.61 -11.77 -7.36
C LYS A 227 -10.61 -12.37 -6.40
N ALA A 228 -11.32 -13.39 -6.88
CA ALA A 228 -12.23 -14.20 -6.09
C ALA A 228 -12.37 -15.60 -6.69
N GLY A 229 -12.26 -16.64 -5.87
CA GLY A 229 -12.53 -18.03 -6.28
C GLY A 229 -11.73 -18.50 -7.50
N GLY A 230 -10.45 -18.13 -7.60
CA GLY A 230 -9.60 -18.46 -8.75
C GLY A 230 -9.82 -17.60 -10.00
N HIS A 231 -10.82 -16.72 -10.00
CA HIS A 231 -11.06 -15.72 -11.04
C HIS A 231 -10.49 -14.35 -10.63
N SER A 232 -10.26 -13.47 -11.61
CA SER A 232 -9.80 -12.11 -11.36
C SER A 232 -10.41 -11.14 -12.37
N ASP A 233 -10.48 -9.88 -11.99
CA ASP A 233 -10.87 -8.78 -12.85
C ASP A 233 -9.93 -7.59 -12.63
N THR A 234 -9.88 -6.69 -13.60
CA THR A 234 -8.99 -5.52 -13.59
C THR A 234 -9.68 -4.34 -14.24
N SER A 235 -9.57 -3.19 -13.59
CA SER A 235 -9.87 -1.89 -14.18
C SER A 235 -8.59 -1.07 -14.34
N ASP A 236 -8.40 -0.43 -15.49
CA ASP A 236 -7.35 0.57 -15.75
C ASP A 236 -8.04 1.87 -16.16
N LYS A 237 -7.97 2.88 -15.28
CA LYS A 237 -8.60 4.18 -15.47
C LYS A 237 -7.51 5.24 -15.57
N LYS A 238 -7.55 6.04 -16.64
CA LYS A 238 -6.79 7.30 -16.70
C LYS A 238 -7.47 8.33 -15.80
N ILE A 239 -6.81 8.70 -14.70
CA ILE A 239 -7.37 9.61 -13.69
C ILE A 239 -6.88 11.05 -13.82
N ALA A 240 -5.72 11.28 -14.46
CA ALA A 240 -5.23 12.63 -14.77
C ALA A 240 -4.43 12.61 -16.07
N SER A 241 -4.38 13.73 -16.79
CA SER A 241 -3.56 13.87 -17.98
C SER A 241 -3.21 15.34 -18.27
N VAL A 242 -1.99 15.57 -18.74
CA VAL A 242 -1.49 16.87 -19.19
C VAL A 242 -0.63 16.69 -20.43
N VAL A 243 -0.52 17.74 -21.24
CA VAL A 243 0.29 17.79 -22.46
C VAL A 243 1.53 18.64 -22.19
N PHE A 244 2.71 18.13 -22.54
CA PHE A 244 3.95 18.88 -22.51
C PHE A 244 4.07 19.78 -23.74
N ARG A 245 4.83 20.86 -23.60
CA ARG A 245 5.25 21.64 -24.76
C ARG A 245 6.28 20.84 -25.55
N VAL A 246 6.10 20.76 -26.87
CA VAL A 246 7.10 20.19 -27.77
C VAL A 246 8.24 21.20 -27.95
N THR A 247 9.45 20.83 -27.55
CA THR A 247 10.66 21.66 -27.66
C THR A 247 11.36 21.43 -29.02
N GLU A 248 12.36 22.27 -29.35
CA GLU A 248 13.15 22.10 -30.58
C GLU A 248 13.88 20.75 -30.63
N GLU A 249 14.33 20.23 -29.48
CA GLU A 249 15.01 18.93 -29.37
C GLU A 249 14.11 17.74 -29.70
N MET A 250 12.80 17.92 -29.60
CA MET A 250 11.79 16.90 -29.91
C MET A 250 11.34 16.91 -31.38
N ARG A 251 11.74 17.92 -32.15
CA ARG A 251 11.37 18.03 -33.58
C ARG A 251 12.10 16.98 -34.42
N ALA A 252 11.49 16.65 -35.56
CA ALA A 252 12.10 15.76 -36.54
C ALA A 252 13.44 16.31 -37.02
N LYS A 253 14.44 15.44 -37.12
CA LYS A 253 15.73 15.78 -37.70
C LYS A 253 15.64 15.82 -39.22
N ASN A 254 16.28 16.82 -39.82
CA ASN A 254 16.45 16.89 -41.26
C ASN A 254 17.47 15.84 -41.73
N LYS A 255 17.55 15.61 -43.05
CA LYS A 255 18.42 14.60 -43.65
C LYS A 255 19.91 14.83 -43.37
N GLU A 256 20.33 16.09 -43.26
CA GLU A 256 21.72 16.48 -43.01
C GLU A 256 22.14 16.14 -41.58
N SER A 257 21.34 16.55 -40.58
CA SER A 257 21.56 16.19 -39.18
C SER A 257 21.55 14.67 -38.97
N MET A 258 20.68 13.94 -39.68
CA MET A 258 20.68 12.47 -39.63
C MET A 258 21.97 11.85 -40.20
N ARG A 259 22.60 12.49 -41.19
CA ARG A 259 23.89 12.06 -41.73
C ARG A 259 25.01 12.35 -40.74
N GLU A 260 25.03 13.52 -40.13
CA GLU A 260 26.01 13.91 -39.10
C GLU A 260 25.98 12.96 -37.90
N ILE A 261 24.78 12.66 -37.36
CA ILE A 261 24.61 11.73 -36.25
C ILE A 261 25.16 10.33 -36.63
N LYS A 262 24.91 9.86 -37.86
CA LYS A 262 25.45 8.58 -38.33
C LYS A 262 26.96 8.60 -38.46
N GLU A 263 27.54 9.68 -38.98
CA GLU A 263 28.99 9.85 -39.09
C GLU A 263 29.67 9.93 -37.70
N GLN A 264 29.05 10.62 -36.73
CA GLN A 264 29.50 10.68 -35.34
C GLN A 264 29.43 9.30 -34.65
N LYS A 265 28.34 8.55 -34.85
CA LYS A 265 28.20 7.16 -34.36
C LYS A 265 29.24 6.24 -34.99
N LYS A 266 29.58 6.43 -36.27
CA LYS A 266 30.64 5.69 -36.96
C LYS A 266 32.03 6.01 -36.41
N ARG A 267 32.34 7.29 -36.17
CA ARG A 267 33.64 7.75 -35.65
C ARG A 267 33.88 7.30 -34.21
N SER A 268 32.84 7.29 -33.38
CA SER A 268 32.94 6.88 -31.98
C SER A 268 33.05 5.37 -31.79
N GLY A 269 32.81 4.56 -32.83
CA GLY A 269 32.82 3.09 -32.72
C GLY A 269 31.68 2.52 -31.86
N THR A 270 30.72 3.34 -31.44
CA THR A 270 29.70 3.02 -30.43
C THR A 270 28.48 2.32 -31.01
N THR A 271 28.56 1.68 -32.17
CA THR A 271 27.39 1.19 -32.93
C THR A 271 26.56 0.10 -32.22
N ALA A 272 26.95 -0.35 -31.01
CA ALA A 272 26.23 -1.36 -30.24
C ALA A 272 25.93 -1.02 -28.76
N ARG A 273 26.44 0.09 -28.20
CA ARG A 273 26.35 0.39 -26.76
C ARG A 273 25.51 1.64 -26.48
N GLY A 274 24.19 1.54 -26.68
CA GLY A 274 23.22 2.52 -26.16
C GLY A 274 23.46 4.00 -26.53
N PRO A 275 22.79 4.93 -25.85
CA PRO A 275 23.11 6.35 -25.85
C PRO A 275 24.55 6.59 -25.38
N SER A 276 25.23 7.60 -25.93
CA SER A 276 26.52 8.05 -25.39
C SER A 276 26.31 8.75 -24.04
N ASP A 277 27.34 8.75 -23.19
CA ASP A 277 27.35 9.48 -21.92
C ASP A 277 26.96 10.96 -22.09
N ASP A 278 27.35 11.58 -23.22
CA ASP A 278 26.96 12.94 -23.55
C ASP A 278 25.44 13.09 -23.70
N VAL A 279 24.76 12.13 -24.36
CA VAL A 279 23.30 12.15 -24.48
C VAL A 279 22.63 12.00 -23.11
N TYR A 280 23.18 11.15 -22.25
CA TYR A 280 22.67 11.01 -20.88
C TYR A 280 22.83 12.29 -20.07
N ARG A 281 23.98 12.97 -20.17
CA ARG A 281 24.23 14.24 -19.49
C ARG A 281 23.36 15.36 -20.02
N ASP A 282 23.19 15.47 -21.34
CA ASP A 282 22.28 16.44 -21.96
C ASP A 282 20.85 16.28 -21.44
N ILE A 283 20.33 15.05 -21.46
CA ILE A 283 18.97 14.75 -21.00
C ILE A 283 18.84 14.99 -19.50
N LEU A 284 19.85 14.60 -18.71
CA LEU A 284 19.86 14.84 -17.26
C LEU A 284 19.84 16.33 -16.94
N ASN A 285 20.60 17.14 -17.68
CA ASN A 285 20.61 18.60 -17.53
C ASN A 285 19.24 19.17 -17.90
N ALA A 286 18.66 18.78 -19.05
CA ALA A 286 17.33 19.22 -19.46
C ALA A 286 16.23 18.89 -18.43
N VAL A 287 16.31 17.70 -17.81
CA VAL A 287 15.41 17.29 -16.72
C VAL A 287 15.63 18.12 -15.45
N ARG A 288 16.89 18.35 -15.06
CA ARG A 288 17.24 19.10 -13.84
C ARG A 288 16.95 20.59 -13.94
N ASP A 289 17.07 21.15 -15.13
CA ASP A 289 16.80 22.56 -15.40
C ASP A 289 15.30 22.89 -15.35
N GLY A 290 14.43 21.87 -15.36
CA GLY A 290 12.98 22.05 -15.28
C GLY A 290 12.38 22.76 -16.50
N ALA A 291 13.09 22.81 -17.62
CA ALA A 291 12.72 23.58 -18.80
C ALA A 291 11.39 23.12 -19.44
N ASN A 292 10.99 21.86 -19.20
CA ASN A 292 9.73 21.29 -19.66
C ASN A 292 8.98 20.60 -18.50
N GLN A 293 8.60 21.41 -17.51
CA GLN A 293 7.85 20.98 -16.34
C GLN A 293 6.34 21.03 -16.58
N VAL A 294 5.61 20.05 -16.03
CA VAL A 294 4.15 20.03 -15.98
C VAL A 294 3.65 19.62 -14.58
N HIS A 295 2.41 20.00 -14.27
CA HIS A 295 1.74 19.66 -13.02
C HIS A 295 0.49 18.82 -13.31
N LEU A 296 0.36 17.66 -12.66
CA LEU A 296 -0.82 16.81 -12.74
C LEU A 296 -1.56 16.82 -11.41
N GLN A 297 -2.79 17.30 -11.39
CA GLN A 297 -3.65 17.26 -10.21
C GLN A 297 -4.19 15.84 -10.01
N ILE A 298 -3.93 15.23 -8.85
CA ILE A 298 -4.55 13.95 -8.48
C ILE A 298 -6.02 14.21 -8.07
N PRO A 299 -7.00 13.53 -8.68
CA PRO A 299 -8.39 13.67 -8.28
C PRO A 299 -8.62 13.33 -6.80
N ILE A 300 -9.55 14.02 -6.15
CA ILE A 300 -9.87 13.79 -4.73
C ILE A 300 -10.51 12.41 -4.52
N ASP A 301 -11.16 11.86 -5.55
CA ASP A 301 -11.80 10.54 -5.55
C ASP A 301 -10.87 9.37 -5.94
N ALA A 302 -9.59 9.67 -6.26
CA ALA A 302 -8.59 8.66 -6.56
C ALA A 302 -8.43 7.70 -5.38
N LYS A 303 -8.32 6.40 -5.68
CA LYS A 303 -8.13 5.38 -4.66
C LYS A 303 -6.70 5.47 -4.14
N MET A 304 -6.54 5.18 -2.85
CA MET A 304 -5.21 5.07 -2.27
C MET A 304 -4.53 3.80 -2.80
N SER A 305 -3.22 3.87 -3.03
CA SER A 305 -2.42 2.69 -3.35
C SER A 305 -2.54 1.67 -2.21
N TYR A 306 -2.81 0.42 -2.56
CA TYR A 306 -3.09 -0.64 -1.61
C TYR A 306 -2.62 -1.98 -2.19
N ALA A 307 -1.94 -2.79 -1.39
CA ALA A 307 -1.54 -4.15 -1.75
C ALA A 307 -2.04 -5.13 -0.69
N GLY A 308 -3.32 -5.48 -0.79
CA GLY A 308 -3.91 -6.56 -0.03
C GLY A 308 -3.76 -7.90 -0.73
N SER A 309 -4.36 -8.94 -0.16
CA SER A 309 -4.26 -10.29 -0.72
C SER A 309 -5.33 -10.56 -1.78
N LEU A 310 -6.49 -9.93 -1.66
CA LEU A 310 -7.59 -10.06 -2.63
C LEU A 310 -7.66 -8.85 -3.57
N VAL A 311 -7.20 -7.67 -3.11
CA VAL A 311 -7.29 -6.42 -3.87
C VAL A 311 -5.93 -5.75 -3.97
N THR A 312 -5.62 -5.23 -5.14
CA THR A 312 -4.44 -4.41 -5.38
C THR A 312 -4.84 -3.15 -6.14
N VAL A 313 -4.42 -1.98 -5.63
CA VAL A 313 -4.61 -0.67 -6.25
C VAL A 313 -3.21 -0.10 -6.53
N ASN A 314 -2.87 0.00 -7.81
CA ASN A 314 -1.58 0.49 -8.28
C ASN A 314 -1.76 1.77 -9.10
N HIS A 315 -0.80 2.68 -8.99
CA HIS A 315 -0.77 3.90 -9.79
C HIS A 315 0.51 3.96 -10.59
N ARG A 316 0.41 4.47 -11.82
CA ARG A 316 1.56 4.76 -12.66
C ARG A 316 1.34 6.03 -13.45
N LEU A 317 2.38 6.84 -13.55
CA LEU A 317 2.50 7.90 -14.53
C LEU A 317 3.04 7.30 -15.83
N CYS A 318 2.28 7.45 -16.91
CA CYS A 318 2.69 7.13 -18.28
C CYS A 318 3.06 8.42 -18.98
N ILE A 319 4.29 8.49 -19.50
CA ILE A 319 4.73 9.58 -20.38
C ILE A 319 4.88 9.00 -21.77
N LYS A 320 4.12 9.54 -22.72
CA LYS A 320 4.01 9.02 -24.08
C LYS A 320 4.28 10.09 -25.12
N ALA A 321 5.17 9.79 -26.06
CA ALA A 321 5.45 10.60 -27.24
C ALA A 321 4.60 10.07 -28.41
N LYS A 322 3.56 10.81 -28.78
CA LYS A 322 2.71 10.48 -29.91
C LYS A 322 3.38 10.89 -31.21
N THR A 323 3.46 9.94 -32.13
CA THR A 323 4.03 10.09 -33.46
C THR A 323 2.93 9.98 -34.54
N PRO A 324 3.21 10.32 -35.81
CA PRO A 324 2.23 10.19 -36.88
C PRO A 324 1.72 8.75 -37.05
N SER A 325 0.61 8.59 -37.77
CA SER A 325 0.05 7.26 -38.06
C SER A 325 1.11 6.31 -38.67
N CYS A 326 1.06 5.03 -38.28
CA CYS A 326 2.02 3.99 -38.67
C CYS A 326 3.46 4.21 -38.18
N VAL A 327 3.65 5.02 -37.14
CA VAL A 327 4.92 5.21 -36.43
C VAL A 327 4.78 4.72 -34.99
N THR A 328 5.85 4.13 -34.44
CA THR A 328 5.91 3.69 -33.03
C THR A 328 5.83 4.89 -32.10
N ASP A 329 4.98 4.81 -31.06
CA ASP A 329 4.91 5.80 -29.99
C ASP A 329 5.79 5.37 -28.80
N PRO A 330 6.93 6.04 -28.54
CA PRO A 330 7.72 5.81 -27.34
C PRO A 330 6.92 6.10 -26.06
N GLU A 331 7.09 5.26 -25.04
CA GLU A 331 6.49 5.47 -23.72
C GLU A 331 7.43 5.04 -22.59
N ILE A 332 7.32 5.74 -21.46
CA ILE A 332 7.97 5.38 -20.19
C ILE A 332 6.95 5.39 -19.06
N PHE A 333 7.19 4.57 -18.04
CA PHE A 333 6.31 4.44 -16.89
C PHE A 333 7.05 4.79 -15.61
N VAL A 334 6.39 5.53 -14.73
CA VAL A 334 6.86 5.84 -13.37
C VAL A 334 5.83 5.31 -12.38
N PRO A 335 6.17 4.39 -11.49
CA PRO A 335 5.25 3.96 -10.45
C PRO A 335 4.95 5.14 -9.50
N LEU A 336 3.71 5.20 -9.03
CA LEU A 336 3.25 6.18 -8.05
C LEU A 336 2.58 5.47 -6.87
N GLN A 337 2.70 6.06 -5.69
CA GLN A 337 1.98 5.65 -4.48
C GLN A 337 1.03 6.77 -4.09
N ILE A 338 -0.28 6.53 -4.23
CA ILE A 338 -1.29 7.46 -3.73
C ILE A 338 -1.51 7.19 -2.24
N VAL A 339 -1.07 8.11 -1.39
CA VAL A 339 -1.11 7.99 0.08
C VAL A 339 -2.20 8.89 0.68
N SER A 340 -2.52 8.73 1.96
CA SER A 340 -3.46 9.62 2.63
C SER A 340 -2.83 11.00 2.77
N SER A 341 -3.52 12.04 2.33
CA SER A 341 -3.10 13.44 2.53
C SER A 341 -3.59 13.93 3.89
N ALA A 342 -2.72 14.63 4.63
CA ALA A 342 -3.20 15.48 5.70
C ALA A 342 -4.08 16.55 5.06
N SER A 343 -5.39 16.56 5.34
CA SER A 343 -6.22 17.65 4.86
C SER A 343 -5.71 18.94 5.50
N GLU A 344 -5.44 19.96 4.70
CA GLU A 344 -4.98 21.28 5.19
C GLU A 344 -6.00 21.96 6.10
N SER A 345 -7.25 21.48 6.11
CA SER A 345 -8.38 22.07 6.82
C SER A 345 -8.71 21.43 8.16
N HIS A 346 -8.07 20.31 8.55
CA HIS A 346 -8.16 19.88 9.93
C HIS A 346 -6.93 20.38 10.68
N PRO A 347 -7.04 21.46 11.50
CA PRO A 347 -5.98 21.75 12.47
C PRO A 347 -5.71 20.43 13.17
N ALA A 348 -4.45 19.97 13.09
CA ALA A 348 -3.99 18.80 13.81
C ALA A 348 -4.65 18.88 15.18
N ALA A 349 -5.53 17.94 15.49
CA ALA A 349 -6.21 17.90 16.76
C ALA A 349 -5.11 17.62 17.78
N ALA A 350 -4.36 18.66 18.14
CA ALA A 350 -3.53 18.73 19.32
C ALA A 350 -4.49 18.32 20.40
N ALA A 351 -4.29 17.09 20.91
CA ALA A 351 -5.25 16.34 21.70
C ALA A 351 -5.99 17.30 22.62
N ALA A 352 -7.17 17.77 22.18
CA ALA A 352 -7.95 18.67 22.99
C ALA A 352 -8.27 17.84 24.24
N PRO A 353 -8.09 18.40 25.45
CA PRO A 353 -8.35 17.67 26.69
C PRO A 353 -9.73 17.04 26.52
N ALA A 354 -9.78 15.70 26.61
CA ALA A 354 -10.91 14.89 26.20
C ALA A 354 -12.21 15.50 26.73
N SER A 355 -12.89 16.30 25.89
CA SER A 355 -14.19 16.82 26.22
C SER A 355 -15.09 15.61 26.34
N ILE A 356 -15.77 15.49 27.48
CA ILE A 356 -16.66 14.38 27.76
C ILE A 356 -17.53 14.16 26.52
N PRO A 357 -17.49 12.97 25.90
CA PRO A 357 -18.17 12.72 24.65
C PRO A 357 -19.66 12.99 24.82
N VAL A 358 -20.24 13.80 23.93
CA VAL A 358 -21.68 14.04 23.90
C VAL A 358 -22.33 12.71 23.52
N VAL A 359 -23.02 12.10 24.49
CA VAL A 359 -23.66 10.79 24.35
C VAL A 359 -24.72 10.89 23.25
N SER A 360 -24.66 10.01 22.25
CA SER A 360 -25.73 9.86 21.25
C SER A 360 -27.05 9.58 21.97
N ALA A 361 -28.16 10.18 21.51
CA ALA A 361 -29.46 10.02 22.13
C ALA A 361 -29.76 8.55 22.48
N TYR A 362 -30.11 8.29 23.74
CA TYR A 362 -30.43 6.93 24.20
C TYR A 362 -31.63 6.36 23.41
N PRO A 363 -31.71 5.02 23.24
CA PRO A 363 -32.84 4.39 22.58
C PRO A 363 -34.18 4.77 23.22
N GLU A 364 -35.26 4.76 22.42
CA GLU A 364 -36.62 5.03 22.91
C GLU A 364 -36.99 4.06 24.05
N GLY A 365 -37.40 4.60 25.20
CA GLY A 365 -37.70 3.83 26.41
C GLY A 365 -36.52 3.64 27.38
N TRP A 366 -35.34 4.18 27.07
CA TRP A 366 -34.18 4.13 27.96
C TRP A 366 -34.24 5.24 29.02
N ASN A 367 -34.34 4.87 30.30
CA ASN A 367 -34.35 5.85 31.39
C ASN A 367 -32.92 6.20 31.82
N SER A 368 -32.40 7.33 31.33
CA SER A 368 -31.06 7.83 31.65
C SER A 368 -30.81 8.04 33.14
N SER A 369 -31.86 8.24 33.94
CA SER A 369 -31.72 8.43 35.40
C SER A 369 -31.36 7.15 36.18
N ASN A 370 -31.52 5.96 35.57
CA ASN A 370 -31.28 4.66 36.21
C ASN A 370 -30.12 3.88 35.58
N VAL A 371 -29.26 4.53 34.80
CA VAL A 371 -28.15 3.86 34.11
C VAL A 371 -27.00 3.63 35.07
N THR A 372 -26.59 2.38 35.23
CA THR A 372 -25.35 2.04 35.92
C THR A 372 -24.21 2.08 34.90
N THR A 373 -23.38 3.11 34.96
CA THR A 373 -22.15 3.19 34.15
C THR A 373 -21.06 2.36 34.82
N ILE A 374 -20.54 1.37 34.10
CA ILE A 374 -19.37 0.62 34.55
C ILE A 374 -18.13 1.47 34.22
N PRO A 375 -17.22 1.73 35.18
CA PRO A 375 -16.05 2.56 34.91
C PRO A 375 -15.17 1.95 33.83
N VAL A 376 -14.63 2.79 32.95
CA VAL A 376 -13.63 2.38 31.96
C VAL A 376 -12.39 1.92 32.71
N VAL A 377 -12.14 0.62 32.75
CA VAL A 377 -10.79 0.11 33.03
C VAL A 377 -10.03 0.24 31.71
N GLN A 378 -9.06 1.14 31.64
CA GLN A 378 -8.13 1.17 30.51
C GLN A 378 -7.49 -0.21 30.42
N ALA A 379 -7.83 -0.94 29.37
CA ALA A 379 -7.24 -2.24 29.14
C ALA A 379 -5.75 -2.03 28.84
N SER A 380 -4.91 -2.37 29.80
CA SER A 380 -3.46 -2.40 29.64
C SER A 380 -3.00 -3.56 28.73
N TYR A 381 -3.92 -4.47 28.38
CA TYR A 381 -3.66 -5.62 27.53
C TYR A 381 -4.63 -5.64 26.33
N ILE A 382 -4.10 -5.44 25.13
CA ILE A 382 -4.83 -5.71 23.89
C ILE A 382 -4.89 -7.23 23.73
N GLY A 383 -6.08 -7.80 23.51
CA GLY A 383 -6.20 -9.23 23.22
C GLY A 383 -5.47 -9.60 21.92
N ALA A 384 -5.37 -10.90 21.62
CA ALA A 384 -4.67 -11.35 20.41
C ALA A 384 -5.16 -10.59 19.16
N VAL A 385 -4.24 -9.88 18.49
CA VAL A 385 -4.47 -9.27 17.19
C VAL A 385 -3.93 -10.23 16.14
N SER A 386 -4.77 -10.55 15.17
CA SER A 386 -4.36 -11.33 13.99
C SER A 386 -4.54 -10.44 12.76
N TYR A 387 -3.52 -10.41 11.92
CA TYR A 387 -3.62 -9.83 10.58
C TYR A 387 -3.56 -10.94 9.55
N GLY A 388 -4.23 -10.74 8.41
CA GLY A 388 -4.18 -11.68 7.30
C GLY A 388 -4.79 -13.05 7.62
N GLY A 389 -6.11 -13.13 7.65
CA GLY A 389 -6.81 -14.43 7.75
C GLY A 389 -6.70 -15.27 6.47
N ASN A 390 -7.11 -16.54 6.54
CA ASN A 390 -7.24 -17.37 5.33
C ASN A 390 -8.36 -16.82 4.43
N GLU A 391 -8.13 -16.89 3.12
CA GLU A 391 -9.15 -16.58 2.11
C GLU A 391 -10.33 -17.56 2.26
N LYS A 392 -11.54 -17.01 2.32
CA LYS A 392 -12.78 -17.80 2.30
C LYS A 392 -13.46 -17.57 0.95
N THR A 393 -13.55 -18.60 0.13
CA THR A 393 -14.16 -18.58 -1.21
C THR A 393 -15.59 -19.13 -1.18
N GLY A 394 -16.44 -18.67 -2.11
CA GLY A 394 -17.77 -19.22 -2.35
C GLY A 394 -18.26 -18.94 -3.78
N GLU A 395 -18.95 -19.92 -4.40
CA GLU A 395 -19.43 -19.87 -5.80
C GLU A 395 -20.92 -19.51 -5.94
N GLN A 396 -21.68 -19.44 -4.84
CA GLN A 396 -23.10 -19.03 -4.81
C GLN A 396 -23.36 -18.15 -3.59
N ASP A 397 -24.45 -17.37 -3.62
CA ASP A 397 -24.93 -16.49 -2.53
C ASP A 397 -25.25 -17.23 -1.20
N ASP A 398 -24.90 -18.51 -1.10
CA ASP A 398 -24.87 -19.25 0.16
C ASP A 398 -23.98 -18.49 1.15
N VAL A 399 -24.67 -17.90 2.13
CA VAL A 399 -24.12 -17.11 3.23
C VAL A 399 -22.90 -17.84 3.78
N LEU A 400 -21.72 -17.32 3.46
CA LEU A 400 -20.43 -17.81 3.94
C LEU A 400 -20.49 -17.95 5.46
N LYS A 401 -20.75 -19.16 5.96
CA LYS A 401 -20.83 -19.43 7.39
C LYS A 401 -19.45 -19.15 7.96
N SER A 402 -19.35 -18.13 8.79
CA SER A 402 -18.09 -17.71 9.38
C SER A 402 -17.59 -18.82 10.29
N THR A 403 -16.62 -19.62 9.80
CA THR A 403 -15.91 -20.59 10.63
C THR A 403 -15.25 -19.84 11.79
N THR A 404 -15.69 -20.14 13.01
CA THR A 404 -15.20 -19.55 14.24
C THR A 404 -13.83 -20.17 14.55
N THR A 405 -12.75 -19.42 14.30
CA THR A 405 -11.42 -19.81 14.78
C THR A 405 -11.42 -19.71 16.31
N ALA A 406 -11.15 -20.82 16.99
CA ALA A 406 -11.06 -20.87 18.45
C ALA A 406 -9.93 -19.96 18.95
N VAL A 407 -10.19 -19.23 20.04
CA VAL A 407 -9.18 -18.43 20.75
C VAL A 407 -8.18 -19.42 21.39
N PRO A 408 -6.85 -19.23 21.22
CA PRO A 408 -5.87 -20.17 21.75
C PRO A 408 -5.90 -20.18 23.28
N SER A 409 -5.96 -21.39 23.86
CA SER A 409 -5.95 -21.64 25.30
C SER A 409 -4.53 -21.87 25.82
N ALA A 410 -4.14 -21.05 26.82
CA ALA A 410 -2.97 -21.11 27.71
C ALA A 410 -1.55 -21.11 27.06
N PRO A 411 -0.63 -20.25 27.52
CA PRO A 411 0.74 -20.18 26.99
C PRO A 411 1.58 -21.39 27.42
N PRO A 412 2.32 -22.05 26.50
CA PRO A 412 3.31 -23.08 26.82
C PRO A 412 4.55 -22.49 27.50
N MET A 413 5.26 -23.32 28.28
CA MET A 413 6.48 -22.93 29.02
C MET A 413 7.64 -22.51 28.09
N PRO A 414 8.50 -21.57 28.51
CA PRO A 414 9.53 -20.97 27.65
C PRO A 414 10.64 -21.97 27.31
N VAL A 415 10.84 -22.19 26.02
CA VAL A 415 11.98 -22.97 25.47
C VAL A 415 12.99 -21.99 24.89
N SER A 416 14.26 -22.14 25.22
CA SER A 416 15.33 -21.13 25.07
C SER A 416 15.81 -20.83 23.65
N ASN A 417 15.01 -21.03 22.59
CA ASN A 417 15.40 -20.81 21.19
C ASN A 417 14.39 -19.98 20.38
N GLU A 418 13.57 -19.15 21.04
CA GLU A 418 12.49 -18.43 20.37
C GLU A 418 12.97 -17.36 19.36
N TYR A 419 14.13 -16.73 19.55
CA TYR A 419 14.54 -15.59 18.71
C TYR A 419 15.47 -16.04 17.57
N ASN A 420 14.89 -16.20 16.38
CA ASN A 420 15.63 -16.59 15.18
C ASN A 420 14.98 -15.99 13.91
N LEU A 421 15.70 -16.03 12.79
CA LEU A 421 15.24 -15.48 11.52
C LEU A 421 13.91 -16.09 11.02
N PRO A 422 13.69 -17.42 11.04
CA PRO A 422 12.39 -17.98 10.67
C PRO A 422 11.21 -17.38 11.44
N LYS A 423 11.32 -17.23 12.77
CA LYS A 423 10.28 -16.59 13.59
C LYS A 423 10.12 -15.10 13.23
N LEU A 424 11.22 -14.38 12.98
CA LEU A 424 11.15 -13.00 12.48
C LEU A 424 10.33 -12.91 11.19
N LEU A 425 10.64 -13.76 10.20
CA LEU A 425 9.96 -13.76 8.91
C LEU A 425 8.48 -14.14 9.00
N ASP A 426 8.10 -14.95 9.99
CA ASP A 426 6.71 -15.31 10.30
C ASP A 426 5.96 -14.12 10.92
N GLU A 427 6.56 -13.45 11.90
CA GLU A 427 6.04 -12.22 12.52
C GLU A 427 5.86 -11.09 11.49
N LEU A 428 6.81 -10.94 10.57
CA LEU A 428 6.72 -9.96 9.49
C LEU A 428 5.69 -10.36 8.42
N GLY A 429 5.54 -11.66 8.12
CA GLY A 429 4.54 -12.14 7.17
C GLY A 429 3.10 -12.01 7.67
N SER A 430 2.91 -11.87 8.99
CA SER A 430 1.63 -11.74 9.66
C SER A 430 1.33 -10.32 10.15
N CYS A 431 2.09 -9.31 9.71
CA CYS A 431 1.84 -7.91 10.04
C CYS A 431 1.29 -7.12 8.83
N LEU A 432 0.64 -5.98 9.09
CA LEU A 432 0.18 -5.08 8.02
C LEU A 432 1.32 -4.20 7.50
N SER A 433 2.15 -3.65 8.39
CA SER A 433 3.35 -2.88 8.07
C SER A 433 4.60 -3.53 8.65
N VAL A 434 5.45 -4.03 7.75
CA VAL A 434 6.77 -4.58 8.11
C VAL A 434 7.63 -3.53 8.83
N LYS A 435 7.54 -2.27 8.41
CA LYS A 435 8.29 -1.16 9.02
C LYS A 435 7.93 -0.99 10.50
N ILE A 436 6.64 -0.80 10.81
CA ILE A 436 6.18 -0.57 12.20
C ILE A 436 6.50 -1.79 13.06
N LYS A 437 6.25 -3.00 12.54
CA LYS A 437 6.57 -4.23 13.25
C LYS A 437 8.07 -4.33 13.55
N LEU A 438 8.95 -3.97 12.61
CA LEU A 438 10.39 -3.93 12.86
C LEU A 438 10.77 -2.91 13.93
N GLU A 439 10.19 -1.70 13.91
CA GLU A 439 10.40 -0.67 14.93
C GLU A 439 9.99 -1.17 16.33
N GLU A 440 8.87 -1.88 16.44
CA GLU A 440 8.42 -2.52 17.68
C GLU A 440 9.38 -3.63 18.13
N LEU A 441 9.80 -4.51 17.23
CA LEU A 441 10.72 -5.61 17.52
C LEU A 441 12.09 -5.09 17.96
N LEU A 442 12.56 -3.98 17.41
CA LEU A 442 13.86 -3.37 17.76
C LEU A 442 13.90 -2.79 19.19
N VAL A 443 12.74 -2.62 19.85
CA VAL A 443 12.67 -2.28 21.28
C VAL A 443 13.15 -3.45 22.15
N ASP A 444 12.97 -4.68 21.70
CA ASP A 444 13.41 -5.89 22.39
C ASP A 444 14.90 -6.18 22.09
N PRO A 445 15.77 -6.25 23.13
CA PRO A 445 17.20 -6.57 22.95
C PRO A 445 17.46 -7.90 22.24
N GLN A 446 16.59 -8.90 22.41
CA GLN A 446 16.77 -10.22 21.80
C GLN A 446 16.60 -10.15 20.29
N TRP A 447 15.56 -9.46 19.81
CA TRP A 447 15.36 -9.20 18.39
C TRP A 447 16.43 -8.30 17.81
N LYS A 448 16.86 -7.27 18.55
CA LYS A 448 17.98 -6.42 18.15
C LYS A 448 19.26 -7.24 17.91
N SER A 449 19.54 -8.24 18.75
CA SER A 449 20.66 -9.16 18.55
C SER A 449 20.52 -9.95 17.25
N VAL A 450 19.34 -10.53 16.98
CA VAL A 450 19.07 -11.28 15.73
C VAL A 450 19.27 -10.38 14.51
N ILE A 451 18.71 -9.16 14.54
CA ILE A 451 18.81 -8.20 13.44
C ILE A 451 20.26 -7.78 13.24
N SER A 452 21.01 -7.47 14.31
CA SER A 452 22.39 -7.00 14.19
C SER A 452 23.36 -8.03 13.58
N ALA A 453 23.04 -9.32 13.73
CA ALA A 453 23.82 -10.45 13.21
C ALA A 453 23.32 -10.97 11.85
N MET A 454 22.28 -10.35 11.29
CA MET A 454 21.63 -10.77 10.06
C MET A 454 22.58 -10.67 8.87
N LYS A 455 22.70 -11.73 8.07
CA LYS A 455 23.54 -11.78 6.87
C LYS A 455 22.88 -11.11 5.66
N PRO A 456 23.62 -10.82 4.57
CA PRO A 456 23.05 -10.16 3.39
C PRO A 456 21.82 -10.85 2.77
N TYR A 457 21.81 -12.18 2.66
CA TYR A 457 20.66 -12.92 2.11
C TYR A 457 19.45 -12.96 3.06
N GLU A 458 19.71 -12.81 4.36
CA GLU A 458 18.67 -12.75 5.39
C GLU A 458 18.00 -11.38 5.40
N PHE A 459 18.79 -10.32 5.16
CA PHE A 459 18.28 -8.97 4.93
C PHE A 459 17.36 -8.93 3.70
N ASP A 460 17.78 -9.54 2.60
CA ASP A 460 16.93 -9.68 1.41
C ASP A 460 15.62 -10.41 1.75
N SER A 461 15.71 -11.52 2.50
CA SER A 461 14.51 -12.26 2.93
C SER A 461 13.50 -11.41 3.70
N VAL A 462 13.98 -10.44 4.49
CA VAL A 462 13.12 -9.45 5.16
C VAL A 462 12.50 -8.47 4.17
N LEU A 463 13.26 -7.97 3.19
CA LEU A 463 12.72 -7.08 2.15
C LEU A 463 11.67 -7.77 1.28
N GLN A 464 11.78 -9.07 1.03
CA GLN A 464 10.76 -9.84 0.30
C GLN A 464 9.44 -10.00 1.06
N LYS A 465 9.40 -9.69 2.37
CA LYS A 465 8.15 -9.64 3.15
C LYS A 465 7.39 -8.33 2.96
N VAL A 466 8.00 -7.31 2.35
CA VAL A 466 7.36 -6.01 2.14
C VAL A 466 6.53 -6.05 0.86
N SER A 467 5.20 -5.95 1.01
CA SER A 467 4.25 -6.06 -0.12
C SER A 467 4.33 -4.90 -1.11
N LEU A 468 4.58 -3.68 -0.63
CA LEU A 468 4.71 -2.49 -1.47
C LEU A 468 6.18 -2.17 -1.70
N ASP A 469 6.60 -2.10 -2.96
CA ASP A 469 8.00 -1.80 -3.30
C ASP A 469 8.47 -0.47 -2.70
N PHE A 470 7.60 0.53 -2.66
CA PHE A 470 7.90 1.82 -2.05
C PHE A 470 8.29 1.67 -0.58
N ASP A 471 7.65 0.78 0.19
CA ASP A 471 7.88 0.67 1.63
C ASP A 471 9.21 -0.02 1.94
N LYS A 472 9.83 -0.69 0.96
CA LYS A 472 11.14 -1.35 1.13
C LYS A 472 12.24 -0.34 1.48
N ILE A 473 12.17 0.90 0.98
CA ILE A 473 13.15 1.93 1.35
C ILE A 473 13.04 2.33 2.83
N ASP A 474 11.81 2.38 3.36
CA ASP A 474 11.59 2.69 4.77
C ASP A 474 12.10 1.56 5.66
N VAL A 475 11.91 0.30 5.23
CA VAL A 475 12.48 -0.86 5.92
C VAL A 475 14.01 -0.85 5.90
N VAL A 476 14.64 -0.46 4.79
CA VAL A 476 16.10 -0.25 4.73
C VAL A 476 16.55 0.81 5.72
N ASN A 477 15.86 1.97 5.76
CA ASN A 477 16.17 3.05 6.69
C ASN A 477 16.03 2.62 8.16
N VAL A 478 15.11 1.70 8.48
CA VAL A 478 14.96 1.13 9.82
C VAL A 478 16.06 0.12 10.12
N LEU A 479 16.40 -0.78 9.19
CA LEU A 479 17.31 -1.89 9.46
C LEU A 479 18.79 -1.52 9.39
N CYS A 480 19.22 -0.74 8.39
CA CYS A 480 20.63 -0.42 8.14
C CYS A 480 21.38 0.12 9.38
N PRO A 481 20.81 1.04 10.19
CA PRO A 481 21.46 1.53 11.41
C PRO A 481 21.71 0.46 12.48
N HIS A 482 21.05 -0.71 12.38
CA HIS A 482 21.10 -1.77 13.38
C HIS A 482 21.91 -3.00 12.94
N ILE A 483 22.36 -3.08 11.68
CA ILE A 483 23.23 -4.15 11.19
C ILE A 483 24.68 -3.85 11.58
N HIS A 484 25.34 -4.79 12.26
CA HIS A 484 26.75 -4.66 12.58
C HIS A 484 27.61 -4.92 11.33
N ASN A 485 28.57 -4.04 11.04
CA ASN A 485 29.41 -4.11 9.84
C ASN A 485 28.59 -4.20 8.54
N PHE A 486 27.67 -3.25 8.31
CA PHE A 486 26.97 -3.17 7.04
C PHE A 486 27.98 -2.83 5.91
N THR A 487 28.23 -3.76 4.99
CA THR A 487 29.26 -3.67 3.93
C THR A 487 28.67 -3.48 2.52
N CYS A 488 29.52 -3.24 1.53
CA CYS A 488 29.16 -3.25 0.11
C CYS A 488 28.45 -4.56 -0.30
N VAL A 489 28.74 -5.68 0.36
CA VAL A 489 28.07 -6.97 0.08
C VAL A 489 26.58 -6.91 0.42
N TYR A 490 26.19 -6.23 1.50
CA TYR A 490 24.77 -5.99 1.81
C TYR A 490 24.13 -5.10 0.75
N ALA A 491 24.79 -4.00 0.41
CA ALA A 491 24.29 -3.08 -0.60
C ALA A 491 24.04 -3.78 -1.95
N VAL A 492 24.97 -4.64 -2.40
CA VAL A 492 24.80 -5.45 -3.61
C VAL A 492 23.64 -6.44 -3.49
N ALA A 493 23.53 -7.16 -2.37
CA ALA A 493 22.43 -8.10 -2.16
C ALA A 493 21.06 -7.39 -2.23
N ILE A 494 20.94 -6.23 -1.59
CA ILE A 494 19.73 -5.41 -1.58
C ILE A 494 19.43 -4.86 -2.98
N LEU A 495 20.44 -4.32 -3.68
CA LEU A 495 20.25 -3.77 -5.03
C LEU A 495 19.75 -4.81 -6.03
N ARG A 496 20.17 -6.06 -5.89
CA ARG A 496 19.71 -7.18 -6.74
C ARG A 496 18.27 -7.58 -6.48
N SER A 497 17.72 -7.24 -5.32
CA SER A 497 16.38 -7.68 -4.91
C SER A 497 15.31 -6.60 -4.96
N VAL A 498 15.71 -5.37 -5.24
CA VAL A 498 14.80 -4.22 -5.37
C VAL A 498 14.57 -3.87 -6.83
N PRO A 499 13.39 -3.34 -7.19
CA PRO A 499 13.11 -2.91 -8.54
C PRO A 499 14.06 -1.82 -9.02
N ASN A 500 14.35 -1.81 -10.33
CA ASN A 500 15.30 -0.86 -10.92
C ASN A 500 14.97 0.62 -10.61
N PHE A 501 13.69 0.96 -10.53
CA PHE A 501 13.25 2.33 -10.30
C PHE A 501 13.56 2.87 -8.89
N LEU A 502 13.92 2.02 -7.92
CA LEU A 502 14.27 2.46 -6.56
C LEU A 502 15.78 2.43 -6.28
N ARG A 503 16.59 1.85 -7.17
CA ARG A 503 18.00 1.55 -6.87
C ARG A 503 18.81 2.78 -6.48
N ILE A 504 18.58 3.94 -7.11
CA ILE A 504 19.25 5.20 -6.75
C ILE A 504 18.95 5.59 -5.31
N GLN A 505 17.68 5.54 -4.90
CA GLN A 505 17.22 5.88 -3.55
C GLN A 505 17.80 4.90 -2.52
N PHE A 506 17.88 3.61 -2.87
CA PHE A 506 18.51 2.60 -2.01
C PHE A 506 20.01 2.85 -1.83
N VAL A 507 20.75 3.17 -2.90
CA VAL A 507 22.17 3.55 -2.78
C VAL A 507 22.30 4.73 -1.81
N GLN A 508 21.52 5.79 -2.01
CA GLN A 508 21.56 6.99 -1.17
C GLN A 508 21.25 6.70 0.31
N ALA A 509 20.25 5.85 0.59
CA ALA A 509 19.88 5.45 1.95
C ALA A 509 20.95 4.57 2.62
N MET A 510 21.60 3.68 1.88
CA MET A 510 22.57 2.73 2.42
C MET A 510 23.96 3.34 2.60
N LEU A 511 24.38 4.26 1.72
CA LEU A 511 25.74 4.83 1.70
C LEU A 511 26.27 5.29 3.08
N PRO A 512 25.50 6.00 3.93
CA PRO A 512 25.96 6.41 5.26
C PRO A 512 26.32 5.25 6.21
N HIS A 513 25.90 4.03 5.89
CA HIS A 513 26.05 2.85 6.74
C HIS A 513 27.12 1.88 6.21
N ILE A 514 27.66 2.07 5.00
CA ILE A 514 28.62 1.14 4.39
C ILE A 514 30.02 1.34 4.98
N VAL A 515 30.47 0.40 5.81
CA VAL A 515 31.75 0.52 6.55
C VAL A 515 33.00 0.27 5.71
N ASP A 516 32.89 -0.45 4.59
CA ASP A 516 34.01 -0.85 3.73
C ASP A 516 34.00 -0.17 2.35
N LEU A 517 33.26 0.94 2.22
CA LEU A 517 33.07 1.65 0.95
C LEU A 517 34.41 2.05 0.30
N SER A 518 35.37 2.52 1.08
CA SER A 518 36.68 2.95 0.59
C SER A 518 37.48 1.84 -0.11
N THR A 519 37.32 0.60 0.37
CA THR A 519 38.06 -0.57 -0.14
C THR A 519 37.26 -1.28 -1.24
N ASN A 520 35.94 -1.35 -1.10
CA ASN A 520 35.08 -2.20 -1.92
C ASN A 520 34.08 -1.44 -2.82
N LYS A 521 34.21 -0.11 -3.00
CA LYS A 521 33.30 0.67 -3.88
C LYS A 521 33.17 0.11 -5.29
N ALA A 522 34.23 -0.50 -5.84
CA ALA A 522 34.18 -1.08 -7.18
C ALA A 522 33.12 -2.20 -7.28
N MET A 523 32.89 -2.93 -6.20
CA MET A 523 31.85 -3.97 -6.12
C MET A 523 30.45 -3.34 -6.21
N LEU A 524 30.20 -2.26 -5.47
CA LEU A 524 28.92 -1.54 -5.52
C LEU A 524 28.70 -0.94 -6.91
N LEU A 525 29.70 -0.24 -7.46
CA LEU A 525 29.60 0.40 -8.77
C LEU A 525 29.42 -0.61 -9.91
N ALA A 526 29.96 -1.83 -9.79
CA ALA A 526 29.78 -2.88 -10.79
C ALA A 526 28.32 -3.35 -10.91
N GLU A 527 27.52 -3.23 -9.84
CA GLU A 527 26.10 -3.56 -9.89
C GLU A 527 25.26 -2.46 -10.53
N LEU A 528 25.73 -1.20 -10.49
CA LEU A 528 24.99 -0.05 -10.98
C LEU A 528 25.05 0.05 -12.51
N SER A 529 23.93 0.41 -13.12
CA SER A 529 23.93 0.85 -14.52
C SER A 529 24.71 2.16 -14.67
N ASP A 530 25.15 2.49 -15.89
CA ASP A 530 25.90 3.73 -16.11
C ASP A 530 25.08 4.97 -15.74
N TRP A 531 23.76 4.92 -15.95
CA TRP A 531 22.84 5.96 -15.47
C TRP A 531 22.84 6.09 -13.95
N GLU A 532 22.73 4.97 -13.23
CA GLU A 532 22.73 4.97 -11.76
C GLU A 532 24.06 5.48 -11.21
N LYS A 533 25.19 5.13 -11.83
CA LYS A 533 26.51 5.67 -11.47
C LYS A 533 26.53 7.20 -11.62
N VAL A 534 26.10 7.72 -12.77
CA VAL A 534 26.04 9.18 -13.00
C VAL A 534 25.13 9.87 -11.98
N CYS A 535 24.02 9.24 -11.60
CA CYS A 535 23.09 9.81 -10.63
C CYS A 535 23.62 9.79 -9.18
N THR A 536 24.47 8.82 -8.84
CA THR A 536 24.95 8.58 -7.47
C THR A 536 26.41 8.97 -7.25
N GLU A 537 27.14 9.37 -8.29
CA GLU A 537 28.57 9.73 -8.25
C GLU A 537 28.89 10.69 -7.09
N ARG A 538 28.16 11.81 -7.03
CA ARG A 538 28.33 12.81 -5.97
C ARG A 538 28.02 12.25 -4.57
N ASP A 539 27.02 11.40 -4.44
CA ASP A 539 26.63 10.80 -3.16
C ASP A 539 27.71 9.84 -2.67
N VAL A 540 28.28 9.03 -3.58
CA VAL A 540 29.39 8.12 -3.29
C VAL A 540 30.64 8.90 -2.88
N ASP A 541 30.99 9.97 -3.60
CA ASP A 541 32.14 10.81 -3.27
C ASP A 541 31.98 11.50 -1.90
N ASN A 542 30.78 12.01 -1.62
CA ASN A 542 30.46 12.59 -0.31
C ASN A 542 30.55 11.57 0.82
N ALA A 543 30.20 10.30 0.56
CA ALA A 543 30.30 9.23 1.55
C ALA A 543 31.76 8.79 1.77
N LEU A 544 32.60 8.81 0.74
CA LEU A 544 34.04 8.53 0.86
C LEU A 544 34.83 9.60 1.58
N ALA A 545 34.32 10.84 1.60
CA ALA A 545 34.95 11.97 2.27
C ALA A 545 34.67 12.03 3.79
N LYS A 546 33.72 11.23 4.29
CA LYS A 546 33.40 11.08 5.72
C LYS A 546 34.19 9.94 6.33
#